data_AF-A0A956IDU4-F1
#
_entry.id   AF-A0A956IDU4-F1
#
_cell.length_a   1.000
_cell.length_b   1.000
_cell.length_c   1.000
_cell.angle_alpha   90.00
_cell.angle_beta   90.00
_cell.angle_gamma   90.00
#
_symmetry.space_group_name_H-M   'P 1'
#
loop_
_entity.id
_entity.type
_entity.pdbx_description
1 polymer ?
#
loop_
_entity_poly.entity_id
_entity_poly.type
_entity_poly.pdbx_seq_one_letter_code
_entity_poly.pdbx_strand_id
1 'polypeptide(L)'
;MAGEMPDIEIAHIETPTRTSSLGAKGAGEAGTGGAPSPPPPTGGDPRLPEQACADGSFATAIDADGMLACAPLEIDVPSAVEQGCSLYFGWRDGCNGCSAGPSKVGRVDGASCANVAGSDDTCLDPAMLGSTSLPLFGLNTDGDVDDNDMFYAGIHCPASGETGLVGPCEPGEHAVLVDTSGAIECMPTAAAVVAYVRAHCDLYLGWRDGCNGCPDPPSKWGRQRGIACEDGAGADNSCGVPFVDSQWVPLVGINTDGDVDDNDTFYLGLACDDLPSEEVVADQRCPFGTLLVGIDDQGRLRCVAPNDRIAPVVRNDCQLAFGYRDGCNGCTDPPSKWGLTSSTTCTPGVATTCATHVLGNASVEFLAFRTDGDVDGNDKFYAGFTCR
;
A
#
# COMPACT_ATOMS: atom_id res chain seq x y z
N MET A 1 16.17 -58.16 0.07
CA MET A 1 15.96 -56.98 -0.78
C MET A 1 14.85 -57.14 -1.80
N ALA A 2 14.76 -58.21 -2.60
CA ALA A 2 13.65 -58.33 -3.59
C ALA A 2 12.24 -58.43 -2.97
N GLY A 3 12.10 -58.90 -1.72
CA GLY A 3 10.82 -58.91 -0.99
C GLY A 3 10.48 -57.64 -0.22
N GLU A 4 11.35 -56.62 -0.26
CA GLU A 4 11.19 -55.36 0.48
C GLU A 4 10.94 -54.17 -0.45
N MET A 5 11.22 -54.33 -1.76
CA MET A 5 10.90 -53.30 -2.74
C MET A 5 9.43 -53.46 -3.16
N PRO A 6 8.60 -52.41 -3.02
CA PRO A 6 7.24 -52.44 -3.53
C PRO A 6 7.24 -52.47 -5.06
N ASP A 7 6.10 -52.79 -5.65
CA ASP A 7 5.88 -52.57 -7.08
C ASP A 7 5.99 -51.06 -7.38
N ILE A 8 6.75 -50.71 -8.43
CA ILE A 8 7.00 -49.33 -8.83
C ILE A 8 6.24 -49.04 -10.13
N GLU A 9 5.24 -48.17 -10.05
CA GLU A 9 4.56 -47.61 -11.21
C GLU A 9 5.29 -46.34 -11.67
N ILE A 10 5.57 -46.23 -12.97
CA ILE A 10 6.36 -45.11 -13.52
C ILE A 10 5.53 -44.37 -14.57
N ALA A 11 5.38 -43.06 -14.37
CA ALA A 11 4.91 -42.11 -15.37
C ALA A 11 6.06 -41.19 -15.81
N HIS A 12 5.98 -40.66 -17.04
CA HIS A 12 6.97 -39.71 -17.54
C HIS A 12 6.31 -38.42 -18.00
N ILE A 13 7.01 -37.29 -17.83
CA ILE A 13 6.60 -35.97 -18.29
C ILE A 13 7.80 -35.36 -19.03
N GLU A 14 7.56 -34.85 -20.24
CA GLU A 14 8.62 -34.27 -21.07
C GLU A 14 8.54 -32.75 -21.07
N THR A 15 9.55 -32.10 -20.51
CA THR A 15 9.75 -30.64 -20.63
C THR A 15 11.15 -30.39 -21.17
N PRO A 16 11.33 -30.20 -22.49
CA PRO A 16 12.65 -30.08 -23.10
C PRO A 16 13.47 -28.93 -22.54
N THR A 17 14.78 -29.13 -22.33
CA THR A 17 15.69 -28.03 -21.97
C THR A 17 16.20 -27.30 -23.22
N ARG A 18 16.45 -25.98 -23.12
CA ARG A 18 17.10 -25.21 -24.19
C ARG A 18 18.63 -25.30 -24.17
N THR A 19 19.20 -25.88 -23.12
CA THR A 19 20.65 -25.93 -22.89
C THR A 19 21.34 -27.16 -23.51
N SER A 20 20.58 -28.16 -23.95
CA SER A 20 21.12 -29.34 -24.65
C SER A 20 20.58 -29.41 -26.07
N SER A 21 21.40 -29.87 -27.01
CA SER A 21 21.05 -29.93 -28.45
C SER A 21 19.89 -30.87 -28.77
N LEU A 22 19.60 -31.81 -27.87
CA LEU A 22 18.52 -32.79 -28.00
C LEU A 22 17.34 -32.53 -27.03
N GLY A 23 17.39 -31.46 -26.25
CA GLY A 23 16.38 -31.17 -25.23
C GLY A 23 16.38 -32.11 -24.01
N ALA A 24 17.31 -33.07 -23.95
CA ALA A 24 17.44 -34.05 -22.89
C ALA A 24 17.91 -33.44 -21.55
N LYS A 25 17.39 -33.98 -20.45
CA LYS A 25 17.77 -33.69 -19.05
C LYS A 25 18.31 -34.96 -18.38
N GLY A 26 19.16 -34.82 -17.37
CA GLY A 26 19.61 -35.95 -16.55
C GLY A 26 18.52 -36.41 -15.58
N ALA A 27 18.33 -37.73 -15.42
CA ALA A 27 17.33 -38.32 -14.52
C ALA A 27 17.91 -39.36 -13.54
N GLY A 28 19.23 -39.58 -13.55
CA GLY A 28 19.88 -40.65 -12.78
C GLY A 28 19.71 -40.57 -11.26
N GLU A 29 19.54 -39.37 -10.72
CA GLU A 29 19.34 -39.13 -9.28
C GLU A 29 17.90 -38.75 -8.94
N ALA A 30 17.03 -38.56 -9.94
CA ALA A 30 15.66 -38.08 -9.74
C ALA A 30 14.83 -39.07 -8.91
N GLY A 31 15.08 -40.38 -9.07
CA GLY A 31 14.42 -41.41 -8.28
C GLY A 31 14.79 -41.39 -6.79
N THR A 32 16.02 -41.00 -6.46
CA THR A 32 16.47 -40.87 -5.06
C THR A 32 16.05 -39.53 -4.46
N GLY A 33 16.10 -38.46 -5.25
CA GLY A 33 15.69 -37.11 -4.80
C GLY A 33 14.18 -36.91 -4.66
N GLY A 34 13.38 -37.69 -5.40
CA GLY A 34 11.91 -37.68 -5.33
C GLY A 34 11.31 -38.83 -4.52
N ALA A 35 12.11 -39.79 -4.06
CA ALA A 35 11.62 -40.83 -3.17
C ALA A 35 11.22 -40.20 -1.82
N PRO A 36 10.04 -40.51 -1.26
CA PRO A 36 9.68 -40.04 0.07
C PRO A 36 10.71 -40.52 1.09
N SER A 37 11.15 -39.62 1.98
CA SER A 37 11.95 -39.99 3.15
C SER A 37 11.29 -41.14 3.90
N PRO A 38 12.05 -42.06 4.52
CA PRO A 38 11.47 -43.10 5.35
C PRO A 38 10.56 -42.44 6.40
N PRO A 39 9.34 -42.98 6.63
CA PRO A 39 8.48 -42.44 7.68
C PRO A 39 9.25 -42.49 9.01
N PRO A 40 9.14 -41.46 9.86
CA PRO A 40 9.67 -41.52 11.22
C PRO A 40 9.09 -42.76 11.93
N PRO A 41 9.81 -43.34 12.92
CA PRO A 41 9.49 -44.64 13.53
C PRO A 41 8.26 -44.61 14.47
N THR A 42 7.18 -43.93 14.10
CA THR A 42 5.86 -43.98 14.74
C THR A 42 4.80 -43.94 13.64
N GLY A 43 4.07 -45.05 13.46
CA GLY A 43 3.02 -45.23 12.45
C GLY A 43 1.73 -44.45 12.74
N GLY A 44 1.84 -43.13 12.83
CA GLY A 44 0.72 -42.20 12.75
C GLY A 44 1.17 -41.03 11.87
N ASP A 45 0.35 -40.71 10.87
CA ASP A 45 0.42 -39.42 10.18
C ASP A 45 0.53 -38.33 11.27
N PRO A 46 1.62 -37.53 11.35
CA PRO A 46 1.82 -36.53 12.39
C PRO A 46 0.87 -35.36 12.13
N ARG A 47 -0.44 -35.61 12.28
CA ARG A 47 -1.47 -34.59 12.23
C ARG A 47 -1.34 -33.80 13.51
N LEU A 48 -1.00 -32.53 13.36
CA LEU A 48 -1.01 -31.57 14.44
C LEU A 48 -2.44 -31.50 15.01
N PRO A 49 -2.62 -31.43 16.35
CA PRO A 49 -3.95 -31.38 16.94
C PRO A 49 -4.67 -30.09 16.55
N GLU A 50 -6.01 -30.11 16.54
CA GLU A 50 -6.84 -28.94 16.26
C GLU A 50 -6.49 -27.81 17.22
N GLN A 51 -6.13 -26.66 16.67
CA GLN A 51 -5.62 -25.52 17.41
C GLN A 51 -5.98 -24.23 16.70
N ALA A 52 -6.21 -23.16 17.46
CA ALA A 52 -6.44 -21.85 16.92
C ALA A 52 -5.73 -20.82 17.79
N CYS A 53 -5.13 -19.82 17.15
CA CYS A 53 -4.75 -18.60 17.82
C CYS A 53 -5.99 -17.86 18.30
N ALA A 54 -5.84 -17.12 19.41
CA ALA A 54 -6.89 -16.23 19.88
C ALA A 54 -7.21 -15.16 18.82
N ASP A 55 -8.43 -14.63 18.85
CA ASP A 55 -8.83 -13.53 17.97
C ASP A 55 -7.82 -12.38 18.03
N GLY A 56 -7.27 -12.01 16.87
CA GLY A 56 -6.27 -10.96 16.74
C GLY A 56 -4.82 -11.42 16.94
N SER A 57 -4.58 -12.72 17.03
CA SER A 57 -3.25 -13.34 17.09
C SER A 57 -3.02 -14.30 15.93
N PHE A 58 -1.74 -14.53 15.61
CA PHE A 58 -1.30 -15.36 14.49
C PHE A 58 -0.18 -16.29 14.93
N ALA A 59 -0.01 -17.38 14.20
CA ALA A 59 1.04 -18.34 14.48
C ALA A 59 2.42 -17.74 14.13
N THR A 60 3.33 -17.77 15.10
CA THR A 60 4.73 -17.35 14.96
C THR A 60 5.71 -18.51 15.14
N ALA A 61 5.26 -19.61 15.76
CA ALA A 61 6.00 -20.86 15.77
C ALA A 61 5.06 -22.06 15.99
N ILE A 62 5.61 -23.26 15.82
CA ILE A 62 5.07 -24.53 16.30
C ILE A 62 6.15 -25.06 17.24
N ASP A 63 5.80 -25.31 18.49
CA ASP A 63 6.75 -25.82 19.47
C ASP A 63 7.05 -27.32 19.26
N ALA A 64 7.96 -27.85 20.07
CA ALA A 64 8.37 -29.26 19.97
C ALA A 64 7.24 -30.26 20.26
N ASP A 65 6.16 -29.82 20.90
CA ASP A 65 4.97 -30.62 21.20
C ASP A 65 3.90 -30.51 20.09
N GLY A 66 4.19 -29.76 19.02
CA GLY A 66 3.27 -29.53 17.91
C GLY A 66 2.21 -28.46 18.21
N MET A 67 2.44 -27.62 19.23
CA MET A 67 1.51 -26.57 19.63
C MET A 67 1.85 -25.25 18.95
N LEU A 68 0.84 -24.52 18.46
CA LEU A 68 1.00 -23.19 17.89
C LEU A 68 1.43 -22.21 18.98
N ALA A 69 2.60 -21.59 18.80
CA ALA A 69 2.93 -20.36 19.48
C ALA A 69 2.26 -19.22 18.71
N CYS A 70 1.34 -18.53 19.37
CA CYS A 70 0.62 -17.41 18.80
C CYS A 70 1.11 -16.10 19.43
N ALA A 71 1.25 -15.06 18.62
CA ALA A 71 1.48 -13.71 19.08
C ALA A 71 0.42 -12.77 18.48
N PRO A 72 0.02 -11.71 19.18
CA PRO A 72 -0.67 -10.62 18.53
C PRO A 72 0.20 -10.06 17.39
N LEU A 73 -0.40 -9.32 16.46
CA LEU A 73 0.35 -8.49 15.53
C LEU A 73 1.00 -7.33 16.30
N GLU A 74 1.98 -7.64 17.15
CA GLU A 74 2.60 -6.70 18.08
C GLU A 74 3.68 -5.83 17.41
N ILE A 75 3.79 -5.86 16.08
CA ILE A 75 4.56 -4.89 15.29
C ILE A 75 3.63 -4.14 14.33
N ASP A 76 3.23 -3.00 14.88
CA ASP A 76 2.68 -1.75 14.35
C ASP A 76 2.49 -1.69 12.83
N VAL A 77 1.31 -2.11 12.36
CA VAL A 77 0.80 -1.82 11.01
C VAL A 77 1.08 -0.35 10.64
N PRO A 78 0.87 0.65 11.54
CA PRO A 78 1.33 2.01 11.33
C PRO A 78 2.80 2.13 10.92
N SER A 79 3.74 1.64 11.73
CA SER A 79 5.18 1.67 11.40
C SER A 79 5.51 0.99 10.07
N ALA A 80 4.85 -0.13 9.73
CA ALA A 80 5.06 -0.81 8.46
C ALA A 80 4.61 0.03 7.26
N VAL A 81 3.49 0.75 7.39
CA VAL A 81 3.04 1.69 6.35
C VAL A 81 3.94 2.93 6.30
N GLU A 82 4.30 3.50 7.45
CA GLU A 82 5.13 4.71 7.54
C GLU A 82 6.54 4.50 6.97
N GLN A 83 7.11 3.30 7.09
CA GLN A 83 8.43 2.96 6.53
C GLN A 83 8.35 2.38 5.12
N GLY A 84 7.20 1.79 4.76
CA GLY A 84 7.04 1.02 3.53
C GLY A 84 6.30 1.76 2.41
N CYS A 85 5.68 2.91 2.70
CA CYS A 85 4.88 3.68 1.76
C CYS A 85 5.25 5.16 1.80
N SER A 86 5.22 5.81 0.64
CA SER A 86 5.42 7.25 0.50
C SER A 86 4.31 7.85 -0.35
N LEU A 87 3.81 9.01 0.07
CA LEU A 87 2.96 9.88 -0.73
C LEU A 87 3.83 10.76 -1.61
N TYR A 88 3.55 10.76 -2.91
CA TYR A 88 4.15 11.65 -3.90
C TYR A 88 3.14 12.74 -4.25
N PHE A 89 3.62 13.97 -4.32
CA PHE A 89 2.84 15.11 -4.75
C PHE A 89 3.70 16.00 -5.63
N GLY A 90 3.14 16.46 -6.74
CA GLY A 90 3.90 17.20 -7.73
C GLY A 90 3.02 18.06 -8.63
N TRP A 91 3.66 18.88 -9.45
CA TRP A 91 3.01 19.79 -10.38
C TRP A 91 3.80 19.92 -11.67
N ARG A 92 3.12 20.43 -12.70
CA ARG A 92 3.69 20.78 -13.98
C ARG A 92 2.93 21.91 -14.68
N ASP A 93 3.69 22.94 -15.01
CA ASP A 93 3.36 24.04 -15.93
C ASP A 93 3.23 23.61 -17.40
N GLY A 94 2.36 24.27 -18.17
CA GLY A 94 2.36 24.25 -19.63
C GLY A 94 1.93 22.92 -20.22
N CYS A 95 1.10 22.17 -19.51
CA CYS A 95 0.68 20.80 -19.77
C CYS A 95 -0.85 20.63 -19.68
N ASN A 96 -1.57 20.87 -20.77
CA ASN A 96 -2.96 20.45 -20.88
C ASN A 96 -3.03 18.97 -21.34
N GLY A 97 -3.37 18.05 -20.42
CA GLY A 97 -3.53 16.61 -20.70
C GLY A 97 -2.24 15.89 -21.12
N CYS A 98 -1.06 16.38 -20.73
CA CYS A 98 0.19 15.76 -21.17
C CYS A 98 0.48 14.43 -20.46
N SER A 99 1.13 13.51 -21.17
CA SER A 99 1.47 12.17 -20.68
C SER A 99 2.77 12.13 -19.87
N ALA A 100 3.50 13.24 -19.82
CA ALA A 100 4.78 13.31 -19.15
C ALA A 100 4.56 13.77 -17.70
N GLY A 101 5.25 13.12 -16.76
CA GLY A 101 5.06 13.36 -15.32
C GLY A 101 5.44 14.77 -14.84
N PRO A 102 5.34 15.00 -13.53
CA PRO A 102 5.57 16.30 -12.92
C PRO A 102 6.98 16.84 -13.21
N SER A 103 7.09 18.16 -13.41
CA SER A 103 8.39 18.85 -13.47
C SER A 103 8.93 19.15 -12.07
N LYS A 104 8.02 19.32 -11.10
CA LYS A 104 8.31 19.48 -9.67
C LYS A 104 7.59 18.42 -8.87
N VAL A 105 8.30 17.71 -8.01
CA VAL A 105 7.74 16.60 -7.24
C VAL A 105 8.54 16.38 -5.98
N GLY A 106 7.84 16.03 -4.91
CA GLY A 106 8.43 15.54 -3.68
C GLY A 106 7.74 14.28 -3.22
N ARG A 107 8.32 13.71 -2.17
CA ARG A 107 7.76 12.57 -1.46
C ARG A 107 7.72 12.85 0.03
N VAL A 108 6.77 12.24 0.70
CA VAL A 108 6.64 12.22 2.16
C VAL A 108 6.26 10.82 2.61
N ASP A 109 6.97 10.31 3.60
CA ASP A 109 6.65 9.09 4.32
C ASP A 109 6.34 9.43 5.79
N GLY A 110 6.09 8.45 6.65
CA GLY A 110 5.73 8.74 8.04
C GLY A 110 6.88 9.32 8.86
N ALA A 111 8.12 9.18 8.39
CA ALA A 111 9.33 9.57 9.10
C ALA A 111 9.99 10.85 8.57
N SER A 112 9.84 11.16 7.27
CA SER A 112 10.54 12.26 6.62
C SER A 112 9.87 12.73 5.32
N CYS A 113 10.35 13.85 4.78
CA CYS A 113 10.03 14.29 3.43
C CYS A 113 11.30 14.51 2.60
N ALA A 114 11.14 14.60 1.28
CA ALA A 114 12.22 14.94 0.36
C ALA A 114 11.72 15.70 -0.87
N ASN A 115 12.48 16.74 -1.26
CA ASN A 115 12.33 17.39 -2.56
C ASN A 115 13.02 16.51 -3.61
N VAL A 116 12.26 15.91 -4.52
CA VAL A 116 12.80 14.95 -5.50
C VAL A 116 13.25 15.66 -6.77
N ALA A 117 12.41 16.54 -7.31
CA ALA A 117 12.73 17.37 -8.47
C ALA A 117 12.00 18.71 -8.38
N GLY A 118 12.55 19.76 -8.98
CA GLY A 118 12.03 21.13 -8.87
C GLY A 118 12.89 22.03 -7.98
N SER A 119 12.71 23.34 -8.14
CA SER A 119 13.26 24.40 -7.26
C SER A 119 12.22 24.85 -6.24
N ASP A 120 12.64 25.51 -5.16
CA ASP A 120 11.77 26.25 -4.23
C ASP A 120 10.65 25.47 -3.49
N ASP A 121 10.60 24.16 -3.71
CA ASP A 121 9.86 23.21 -2.88
C ASP A 121 10.51 23.12 -1.49
N THR A 122 9.72 22.73 -0.50
CA THR A 122 10.15 22.67 0.90
C THR A 122 9.82 21.33 1.51
N CYS A 123 10.73 20.81 2.31
CA CYS A 123 10.47 19.69 3.20
C CYS A 123 10.46 20.21 4.64
N LEU A 124 9.30 20.10 5.30
CA LEU A 124 9.11 20.48 6.70
C LEU A 124 9.01 19.21 7.55
N ASP A 125 10.06 18.91 8.31
CA ASP A 125 10.12 17.69 9.11
C ASP A 125 10.73 17.95 10.51
N PRO A 126 9.94 17.91 11.60
CA PRO A 126 8.48 17.79 11.62
C PRO A 126 7.77 19.14 11.40
N ALA A 127 6.56 19.10 10.86
CA ALA A 127 5.62 20.22 10.87
C ALA A 127 4.48 19.97 11.88
N MET A 128 3.96 21.04 12.49
CA MET A 128 2.85 20.97 13.43
C MET A 128 1.54 21.39 12.75
N LEU A 129 0.60 20.45 12.62
CA LEU A 129 -0.78 20.67 12.20
C LEU A 129 -1.70 20.54 13.42
N GLY A 130 -1.97 21.65 14.09
CA GLY A 130 -2.67 21.64 15.38
C GLY A 130 -1.84 20.93 16.44
N SER A 131 -2.33 19.79 16.95
CA SER A 131 -1.60 18.92 17.88
C SER A 131 -0.85 17.77 17.20
N THR A 132 -0.99 17.61 15.89
CA THR A 132 -0.37 16.52 15.13
C THR A 132 0.99 16.98 14.58
N SER A 133 2.04 16.19 14.83
CA SER A 133 3.41 16.45 14.36
C SER A 133 3.75 15.47 13.26
N LEU A 134 3.93 15.90 12.01
CA LEU A 134 4.23 15.00 10.89
C LEU A 134 5.13 15.68 9.85
N PRO A 135 5.89 14.95 9.04
CA PRO A 135 6.58 15.53 7.90
C PRO A 135 5.59 16.02 6.85
N LEU A 136 5.92 17.13 6.19
CA LEU A 136 5.14 17.70 5.09
C LEU A 136 6.06 18.06 3.92
N PHE A 137 5.66 17.64 2.72
CA PHE A 137 6.21 18.17 1.49
C PHE A 137 5.39 19.38 1.05
N GLY A 138 6.03 20.53 0.88
CA GLY A 138 5.46 21.77 0.37
C GLY A 138 5.89 22.01 -1.07
N LEU A 139 4.94 21.88 -1.99
CA LEU A 139 5.06 22.12 -3.42
C LEU A 139 4.86 23.61 -3.72
N ASN A 140 5.81 24.22 -4.41
CA ASN A 140 5.69 25.57 -4.95
C ASN A 140 5.32 25.47 -6.44
N THR A 141 4.42 26.31 -6.92
CA THR A 141 4.01 26.34 -8.33
C THR A 141 4.90 27.25 -9.17
N ASP A 142 5.76 28.12 -8.61
CA ASP A 142 6.70 28.99 -9.35
C ASP A 142 6.10 29.82 -10.53
N GLY A 143 4.77 29.83 -10.70
CA GLY A 143 4.02 30.39 -11.82
C GLY A 143 2.52 30.45 -11.51
N ASP A 144 1.74 31.03 -12.42
CA ASP A 144 0.29 30.99 -12.36
C ASP A 144 -0.22 29.55 -12.41
N VAL A 145 -1.37 29.31 -11.78
CA VAL A 145 -2.09 28.05 -11.89
C VAL A 145 -3.34 28.28 -12.73
N ASP A 146 -3.30 27.83 -13.98
CA ASP A 146 -4.30 28.08 -15.01
C ASP A 146 -4.76 26.79 -15.75
N ASP A 147 -5.42 26.96 -16.90
CA ASP A 147 -6.01 25.88 -17.70
C ASP A 147 -5.00 24.92 -18.33
N ASN A 148 -3.71 25.27 -18.29
CA ASN A 148 -2.65 24.44 -18.81
C ASN A 148 -1.85 23.73 -17.71
N ASP A 149 -2.24 23.82 -16.44
CA ASP A 149 -1.52 23.21 -15.33
C ASP A 149 -2.01 21.81 -14.95
N MET A 150 -1.12 21.04 -14.32
CA MET A 150 -1.43 19.71 -13.81
C MET A 150 -0.88 19.51 -12.39
N PHE A 151 -1.74 19.08 -11.47
CA PHE A 151 -1.35 18.56 -10.17
C PHE A 151 -1.33 17.04 -10.19
N TYR A 152 -0.30 16.44 -9.60
CA TYR A 152 -0.08 15.01 -9.54
C TYR A 152 -0.07 14.52 -8.10
N ALA A 153 -0.71 13.38 -7.85
CA ALA A 153 -0.62 12.69 -6.57
C ALA A 153 -0.57 11.17 -6.76
N GLY A 154 0.10 10.47 -5.84
CA GLY A 154 0.10 9.00 -5.78
C GLY A 154 0.68 8.50 -4.47
N ILE A 155 0.19 7.37 -3.97
CA ILE A 155 0.82 6.61 -2.90
C ILE A 155 1.61 5.46 -3.51
N HIS A 156 2.91 5.41 -3.22
CA HIS A 156 3.79 4.35 -3.68
C HIS A 156 4.31 3.56 -2.50
N CYS A 157 4.06 2.26 -2.51
CA CYS A 157 4.72 1.33 -1.62
C CYS A 157 5.51 0.35 -2.49
N PRO A 158 6.85 0.36 -2.48
CA PRO A 158 7.64 -0.59 -3.26
C PRO A 158 7.34 -2.02 -2.82
N ALA A 159 7.51 -2.97 -3.74
CA ALA A 159 7.45 -4.38 -3.35
C ALA A 159 8.56 -4.68 -2.34
N SER A 160 8.19 -5.05 -1.12
CA SER A 160 9.11 -5.59 -0.13
C SER A 160 9.59 -6.97 -0.60
N GLY A 161 10.88 -7.27 -0.41
CA GLY A 161 11.42 -8.61 -0.70
C GLY A 161 10.74 -9.67 0.16
N GLU A 162 10.24 -10.72 -0.49
CA GLU A 162 9.47 -11.81 0.14
C GLU A 162 10.33 -13.04 0.43
N THR A 163 11.58 -12.84 0.87
CA THR A 163 12.44 -13.98 1.19
C THR A 163 12.00 -14.56 2.52
N GLY A 164 11.22 -15.64 2.46
CA GLY A 164 10.87 -16.41 3.64
C GLY A 164 12.12 -17.04 4.26
N LEU A 165 12.25 -16.93 5.57
CA LEU A 165 13.29 -17.63 6.33
C LEU A 165 12.67 -18.89 6.95
N VAL A 166 13.41 -20.00 6.88
CA VAL A 166 13.01 -21.25 7.53
C VAL A 166 13.48 -21.22 8.98
N GLY A 167 12.56 -21.28 9.93
CA GLY A 167 12.87 -21.21 11.36
C GLY A 167 11.68 -20.71 12.20
N PRO A 168 11.86 -20.55 13.51
CA PRO A 168 10.92 -19.81 14.34
C PRO A 168 10.88 -18.35 13.86
N CYS A 169 9.68 -17.77 13.78
CA CYS A 169 9.53 -16.40 13.28
C CYS A 169 10.15 -15.41 14.26
N GLU A 170 10.96 -14.48 13.72
CA GLU A 170 11.48 -13.37 14.51
C GLU A 170 10.35 -12.37 14.83
N PRO A 171 10.53 -11.49 15.84
CA PRO A 171 9.57 -10.42 16.10
C PRO A 171 9.29 -9.61 14.83
N GLY A 172 8.02 -9.55 14.42
CA GLY A 172 7.60 -8.88 13.18
C GLY A 172 7.40 -9.81 11.99
N GLU A 173 7.66 -11.11 12.14
CA GLU A 173 7.37 -12.13 11.13
C GLU A 173 6.18 -13.01 11.54
N HIS A 174 5.58 -13.69 10.56
CA HIS A 174 4.48 -14.63 10.76
C HIS A 174 4.67 -15.90 9.93
N ALA A 175 4.14 -17.01 10.42
CA ALA A 175 4.20 -18.30 9.74
C ALA A 175 3.30 -18.31 8.50
N VAL A 176 3.84 -18.73 7.35
CA VAL A 176 3.09 -18.87 6.08
C VAL A 176 3.12 -20.29 5.50
N LEU A 177 4.06 -21.12 5.95
CA LEU A 177 4.19 -22.52 5.52
C LEU A 177 4.59 -23.36 6.72
N VAL A 178 4.05 -24.58 6.78
CA VAL A 178 4.52 -25.64 7.66
C VAL A 178 4.89 -26.82 6.76
N ASP A 179 6.17 -27.16 6.69
CA ASP A 179 6.60 -28.28 5.87
C ASP A 179 6.31 -29.62 6.56
N THR A 180 6.54 -30.72 5.84
CA THR A 180 6.31 -32.07 6.37
C THR A 180 7.20 -32.43 7.56
N SER A 181 8.26 -31.67 7.83
CA SER A 181 9.14 -31.83 8.99
C SER A 181 8.69 -31.00 10.19
N GLY A 182 7.65 -30.17 10.05
CA GLY A 182 7.20 -29.21 11.05
C GLY A 182 8.02 -27.91 11.04
N ALA A 183 8.91 -27.72 10.06
CA ALA A 183 9.63 -26.47 9.91
C ALA A 183 8.72 -25.39 9.32
N ILE A 184 8.87 -24.17 9.83
CA ILE A 184 8.03 -23.05 9.45
C ILE A 184 8.81 -22.13 8.51
N GLU A 185 8.15 -21.68 7.44
CA GLU A 185 8.61 -20.53 6.67
C GLU A 185 7.92 -19.28 7.23
N CYS A 186 8.72 -18.29 7.60
CA CYS A 186 8.27 -17.03 8.16
C CYS A 186 8.38 -15.92 7.12
N MET A 187 7.38 -15.04 7.06
CA MET A 187 7.39 -13.84 6.23
C MET A 187 7.29 -12.56 7.07
N PRO A 188 7.96 -11.47 6.67
CA PRO A 188 7.80 -10.18 7.34
C PRO A 188 6.35 -9.69 7.27
N THR A 189 5.79 -9.30 8.41
CA THR A 189 4.45 -8.69 8.51
C THR A 189 4.34 -7.40 7.70
N ALA A 190 5.42 -6.60 7.70
CA ALA A 190 5.48 -5.39 6.90
C ALA A 190 5.22 -5.65 5.40
N ALA A 191 5.63 -6.81 4.88
CA ALA A 191 5.37 -7.16 3.50
C ALA A 191 3.88 -7.39 3.22
N ALA A 192 3.17 -8.05 4.14
CA ALA A 192 1.73 -8.24 4.03
C ALA A 192 0.96 -6.90 4.15
N VAL A 193 1.40 -6.02 5.04
CA VAL A 193 0.82 -4.66 5.20
C VAL A 193 1.01 -3.83 3.92
N VAL A 194 2.23 -3.78 3.39
CA VAL A 194 2.52 -3.07 2.14
C VAL A 194 1.75 -3.66 0.96
N ALA A 195 1.65 -4.98 0.87
CA ALA A 195 0.86 -5.65 -0.15
C ALA A 195 -0.63 -5.26 -0.07
N TYR A 196 -1.19 -5.19 1.14
CA TYR A 196 -2.56 -4.73 1.35
C TYR A 196 -2.75 -3.29 0.85
N VAL A 197 -1.91 -2.34 1.29
CA VAL A 197 -2.04 -0.93 0.88
C VAL A 197 -1.98 -0.82 -0.65
N ARG A 198 -1.06 -1.53 -1.31
CA ARG A 198 -0.94 -1.51 -2.78
C ARG A 198 -2.17 -2.07 -3.50
N ALA A 199 -2.75 -3.14 -2.98
CA ALA A 199 -3.85 -3.83 -3.65
C ALA A 199 -5.21 -3.19 -3.38
N HIS A 200 -5.36 -2.49 -2.26
CA HIS A 200 -6.66 -2.15 -1.70
C HIS A 200 -6.85 -0.70 -1.30
N CYS A 201 -5.81 0.12 -1.25
CA CYS A 201 -5.93 1.54 -1.00
C CYS A 201 -5.82 2.35 -2.29
N ASP A 202 -6.82 3.19 -2.50
CA ASP A 202 -6.88 4.21 -3.54
C ASP A 202 -6.56 5.58 -2.94
N LEU A 203 -5.62 6.30 -3.57
CA LEU A 203 -5.50 7.74 -3.39
C LEU A 203 -6.38 8.45 -4.42
N TYR A 204 -7.22 9.38 -3.98
CA TYR A 204 -8.04 10.22 -4.85
C TYR A 204 -7.54 11.66 -4.83
N LEU A 205 -7.40 12.23 -6.03
CA LEU A 205 -7.18 13.65 -6.25
C LEU A 205 -8.35 14.20 -7.07
N GLY A 206 -8.88 15.35 -6.67
CA GLY A 206 -9.97 15.99 -7.39
C GLY A 206 -9.93 17.50 -7.30
N TRP A 207 -10.66 18.14 -8.20
CA TRP A 207 -10.75 19.58 -8.34
C TRP A 207 -12.15 19.99 -8.81
N ARG A 208 -12.54 21.23 -8.48
CA ARG A 208 -13.79 21.86 -8.89
C ARG A 208 -13.71 23.39 -8.93
N ASP A 209 -13.95 23.94 -10.11
CA ASP A 209 -14.21 25.36 -10.38
C ASP A 209 -15.57 25.84 -9.83
N GLY A 210 -15.64 27.12 -9.48
CA GLY A 210 -16.88 27.85 -9.19
C GLY A 210 -17.54 27.42 -7.88
N CYS A 211 -16.81 26.76 -7.00
CA CYS A 211 -17.27 26.11 -5.79
C CYS A 211 -16.58 26.66 -4.54
N ASN A 212 -17.14 27.71 -3.95
CA ASN A 212 -16.63 28.24 -2.68
C ASN A 212 -17.13 27.37 -1.50
N GLY A 213 -16.49 26.22 -1.29
CA GLY A 213 -16.84 25.15 -0.34
C GLY A 213 -18.28 24.69 -0.45
N CYS A 214 -18.68 24.39 -1.69
CA CYS A 214 -19.93 23.72 -1.98
C CYS A 214 -19.88 22.25 -1.49
N PRO A 215 -21.03 21.65 -1.16
CA PRO A 215 -21.10 20.25 -0.74
C PRO A 215 -21.03 19.27 -1.93
N ASP A 216 -20.72 19.76 -3.12
CA ASP A 216 -20.73 18.95 -4.33
C ASP A 216 -19.41 18.18 -4.47
N PRO A 217 -19.44 16.99 -5.08
CA PRO A 217 -18.23 16.24 -5.39
C PRO A 217 -17.35 17.00 -6.41
N PRO A 218 -16.05 16.64 -6.51
CA PRO A 218 -15.18 17.18 -7.54
C PRO A 218 -15.78 16.99 -8.94
N SER A 219 -15.71 18.02 -9.78
CA SER A 219 -16.12 17.92 -11.19
C SER A 219 -15.09 17.15 -12.02
N LYS A 220 -13.82 17.24 -11.61
CA LYS A 220 -12.70 16.48 -12.17
C LYS A 220 -12.02 15.67 -11.08
N TRP A 221 -11.77 14.39 -11.31
CA TRP A 221 -11.08 13.54 -10.36
C TRP A 221 -10.40 12.36 -11.05
N GLY A 222 -9.51 11.73 -10.31
CA GLY A 222 -8.91 10.47 -10.69
C GLY A 222 -8.36 9.77 -9.44
N ARG A 223 -7.89 8.54 -9.62
CA ARG A 223 -7.36 7.75 -8.51
C ARG A 223 -6.10 6.98 -8.89
N GLN A 224 -5.33 6.62 -7.88
CA GLN A 224 -4.18 5.75 -8.01
C GLN A 224 -4.26 4.60 -6.98
N ARG A 225 -4.00 3.37 -7.46
CA ARG A 225 -3.97 2.13 -6.68
C ARG A 225 -2.74 1.30 -7.04
N GLY A 226 -1.87 1.06 -6.08
CA GLY A 226 -0.71 0.17 -6.27
C GLY A 226 0.19 0.61 -7.41
N ILE A 227 0.16 -0.10 -8.53
CA ILE A 227 0.95 0.20 -9.75
C ILE A 227 0.11 0.80 -10.89
N ALA A 228 -1.19 1.03 -10.66
CA ALA A 228 -2.14 1.51 -11.65
C ALA A 228 -2.73 2.85 -11.21
N CYS A 229 -3.22 3.61 -12.17
CA CYS A 229 -4.07 4.78 -11.95
C CYS A 229 -5.25 4.74 -12.91
N GLU A 230 -6.25 5.58 -12.65
CA GLU A 230 -7.46 5.69 -13.45
C GLU A 230 -7.88 7.15 -13.52
N ASP A 231 -8.14 7.62 -14.73
CA ASP A 231 -8.78 8.90 -14.98
C ASP A 231 -10.27 8.75 -14.67
N GLY A 232 -10.76 9.53 -13.71
CA GLY A 232 -12.17 9.54 -13.32
C GLY A 232 -12.99 10.48 -14.20
N ALA A 233 -13.77 11.37 -13.59
CA ALA A 233 -14.50 12.40 -14.34
C ALA A 233 -13.58 13.58 -14.69
N GLY A 234 -13.93 14.33 -15.74
CA GLY A 234 -13.17 15.48 -16.22
C GLY A 234 -12.40 15.21 -17.52
N ALA A 235 -12.23 16.24 -18.34
CA ALA A 235 -11.34 16.19 -19.50
C ALA A 235 -9.88 16.38 -19.06
N ASP A 236 -8.93 15.94 -19.89
CA ASP A 236 -7.51 16.31 -19.77
C ASP A 236 -6.81 15.95 -18.44
N ASN A 237 -7.43 15.06 -17.64
CA ASN A 237 -6.71 14.34 -16.60
C ASN A 237 -5.67 13.40 -17.24
N SER A 238 -4.69 12.99 -16.44
CA SER A 238 -3.69 12.02 -16.90
C SER A 238 -3.43 10.94 -15.87
N CYS A 239 -3.34 9.72 -16.36
CA CYS A 239 -2.82 8.59 -15.60
C CYS A 239 -1.50 8.15 -16.24
N GLY A 240 -0.41 8.24 -15.47
CA GLY A 240 0.91 7.89 -15.93
C GLY A 240 1.74 7.20 -14.86
N VAL A 241 2.81 6.55 -15.30
CA VAL A 241 3.82 5.97 -14.41
C VAL A 241 5.14 6.66 -14.71
N PRO A 242 5.37 7.90 -14.27
CA PRO A 242 6.65 8.57 -14.50
C PRO A 242 7.79 7.94 -13.69
N PHE A 243 9.01 8.10 -14.20
CA PHE A 243 10.22 7.73 -13.47
C PHE A 243 10.61 8.89 -12.55
N VAL A 244 10.31 8.76 -11.27
CA VAL A 244 10.52 9.76 -10.23
C VAL A 244 11.33 9.09 -9.12
N ASP A 245 12.31 9.80 -8.55
CA ASP A 245 13.01 9.30 -7.36
C ASP A 245 13.67 7.91 -7.56
N SER A 246 14.25 7.69 -8.74
CA SER A 246 14.86 6.41 -9.15
C SER A 246 13.91 5.21 -9.23
N GLN A 247 12.59 5.45 -9.27
CA GLN A 247 11.57 4.41 -9.35
C GLN A 247 10.41 4.80 -10.27
N TRP A 248 9.63 3.80 -10.69
CA TRP A 248 8.43 4.02 -11.50
C TRP A 248 7.23 4.19 -10.57
N VAL A 249 6.75 5.43 -10.47
CA VAL A 249 5.67 5.79 -9.55
C VAL A 249 4.40 6.06 -10.36
N PRO A 250 3.31 5.31 -10.17
CA PRO A 250 2.03 5.69 -10.77
C PRO A 250 1.53 6.96 -10.09
N LEU A 251 1.14 7.94 -10.90
CA LEU A 251 0.57 9.19 -10.45
C LEU A 251 -0.71 9.45 -11.23
N VAL A 252 -1.72 9.96 -10.52
CA VAL A 252 -2.88 10.56 -11.16
C VAL A 252 -2.69 12.07 -11.22
N GLY A 253 -2.90 12.62 -12.40
CA GLY A 253 -2.78 14.02 -12.73
C GLY A 253 -4.15 14.64 -13.01
N ILE A 254 -4.44 15.79 -12.39
CA ILE A 254 -5.67 16.56 -12.61
C ILE A 254 -5.33 17.92 -13.19
N ASN A 255 -5.99 18.26 -14.29
CA ASN A 255 -5.92 19.58 -14.90
C ASN A 255 -7.00 20.49 -14.28
N THR A 256 -6.67 21.75 -14.03
CA THR A 256 -7.53 22.75 -13.38
C THR A 256 -8.45 23.52 -14.32
N ASP A 257 -8.52 23.22 -15.63
CA ASP A 257 -9.48 23.74 -16.64
C ASP A 257 -9.90 25.23 -16.53
N GLY A 258 -9.04 26.10 -16.02
CA GLY A 258 -9.37 27.48 -15.69
C GLY A 258 -8.35 28.09 -14.74
N ASP A 259 -8.55 29.36 -14.40
CA ASP A 259 -7.83 30.02 -13.33
C ASP A 259 -8.18 29.39 -11.98
N VAL A 260 -7.17 29.21 -11.13
CA VAL A 260 -7.39 28.77 -9.75
C VAL A 260 -7.45 30.01 -8.85
N ASP A 261 -8.65 30.35 -8.38
CA ASP A 261 -8.96 31.54 -7.59
C ASP A 261 -9.72 31.22 -6.28
N ASP A 262 -10.21 32.24 -5.58
CA ASP A 262 -10.96 32.18 -4.31
C ASP A 262 -12.22 31.28 -4.33
N ASN A 263 -12.67 30.89 -5.52
CA ASN A 263 -13.87 30.14 -5.73
C ASN A 263 -13.59 28.64 -6.01
N ASP A 264 -12.33 28.22 -6.09
CA ASP A 264 -11.96 26.83 -6.36
C ASP A 264 -11.89 25.95 -5.11
N THR A 265 -12.02 24.65 -5.33
CA THR A 265 -11.80 23.64 -4.29
C THR A 265 -10.96 22.48 -4.80
N PHE A 266 -9.87 22.19 -4.07
CA PHE A 266 -9.11 20.94 -4.23
C PHE A 266 -9.57 19.89 -3.24
N TYR A 267 -9.53 18.64 -3.67
CA TYR A 267 -9.96 17.48 -2.92
C TYR A 267 -8.83 16.46 -2.85
N LEU A 268 -8.51 16.00 -1.64
CA LEU A 268 -7.64 14.84 -1.41
C LEU A 268 -8.39 13.83 -0.54
N GLY A 269 -8.30 12.55 -0.90
CA GLY A 269 -8.96 11.48 -0.17
C GLY A 269 -8.18 10.18 -0.22
N LEU A 270 -8.28 9.39 0.84
CA LEU A 270 -7.81 8.01 0.89
C LEU A 270 -9.03 7.12 1.00
N ALA A 271 -9.11 6.03 0.24
CA ALA A 271 -10.11 4.99 0.50
C ALA A 271 -9.48 3.62 0.35
N CYS A 272 -9.55 2.82 1.41
CA CYS A 272 -9.15 1.43 1.36
C CYS A 272 -10.36 0.51 1.44
N ASP A 273 -10.36 -0.54 0.60
CA ASP A 273 -11.44 -1.52 0.53
C ASP A 273 -11.64 -2.22 1.89
N ASP A 274 -12.90 -2.45 2.26
CA ASP A 274 -13.23 -3.42 3.29
C ASP A 274 -13.26 -4.81 2.63
N LEU A 275 -12.45 -5.73 3.10
CA LEU A 275 -12.35 -7.05 2.48
C LEU A 275 -12.96 -8.07 3.42
N PRO A 276 -13.86 -8.93 2.91
CA PRO A 276 -14.46 -9.95 3.75
C PRO A 276 -13.39 -10.94 4.23
N SER A 277 -13.54 -11.37 5.48
CA SER A 277 -12.75 -12.42 6.09
C SER A 277 -13.06 -13.76 5.43
N GLU A 278 -12.34 -14.14 4.38
CA GLU A 278 -12.39 -15.52 3.90
C GLU A 278 -11.27 -16.33 4.53
N GLU A 279 -11.67 -17.22 5.43
CA GLU A 279 -10.79 -18.25 5.95
C GLU A 279 -10.59 -19.32 4.87
N VAL A 280 -9.33 -19.54 4.50
CA VAL A 280 -8.92 -20.57 3.56
C VAL A 280 -8.30 -21.73 4.34
N VAL A 281 -8.74 -22.93 4.03
CA VAL A 281 -8.13 -24.16 4.55
C VAL A 281 -7.16 -24.72 3.52
N ALA A 282 -5.92 -24.96 3.91
CA ALA A 282 -4.86 -25.44 3.02
C ALA A 282 -4.06 -26.59 3.62
N ASP A 283 -3.62 -27.54 2.79
CA ASP A 283 -3.02 -28.79 3.29
C ASP A 283 -1.61 -28.60 3.89
N GLN A 284 -0.81 -27.67 3.36
CA GLN A 284 0.60 -27.48 3.78
C GLN A 284 1.10 -26.04 3.73
N ARG A 285 0.45 -25.18 2.94
CA ARG A 285 0.89 -23.80 2.74
C ARG A 285 -0.30 -22.87 2.71
N CYS A 286 -0.27 -21.83 3.53
CA CYS A 286 -1.24 -20.75 3.41
C CYS A 286 -1.09 -20.08 2.03
N PRO A 287 -2.20 -19.76 1.33
CA PRO A 287 -2.11 -18.99 0.11
C PRO A 287 -1.25 -17.74 0.30
N PHE A 288 -0.56 -17.35 -0.77
CA PHE A 288 0.27 -16.15 -0.73
C PHE A 288 -0.55 -14.94 -0.23
N GLY A 289 0.00 -14.19 0.73
CA GLY A 289 -0.67 -13.06 1.34
C GLY A 289 -1.78 -13.44 2.34
N THR A 290 -1.73 -14.63 2.94
CA THR A 290 -2.61 -15.04 4.06
C THR A 290 -1.80 -15.42 5.30
N LEU A 291 -2.38 -15.24 6.49
CA LEU A 291 -1.76 -15.48 7.80
C LEU A 291 -2.25 -16.81 8.37
N LEU A 292 -1.34 -17.64 8.88
CA LEU A 292 -1.69 -18.85 9.62
C LEU A 292 -2.32 -18.48 10.97
N VAL A 293 -3.58 -18.88 11.18
CA VAL A 293 -4.32 -18.64 12.43
C VAL A 293 -4.68 -19.92 13.18
N GLY A 294 -4.54 -21.08 12.56
CA GLY A 294 -4.88 -22.33 13.20
C GLY A 294 -4.61 -23.55 12.37
N ILE A 295 -4.96 -24.70 12.93
CA ILE A 295 -4.94 -26.02 12.31
C ILE A 295 -6.27 -26.67 12.62
N ASP A 296 -6.95 -27.22 11.61
CA ASP A 296 -8.24 -27.88 11.77
C ASP A 296 -8.12 -29.32 12.31
N ASP A 297 -9.26 -29.98 12.51
CA ASP A 297 -9.35 -31.37 13.00
C ASP A 297 -8.75 -32.41 12.04
N GLN A 298 -8.47 -32.03 10.80
CA GLN A 298 -7.82 -32.85 9.79
C GLN A 298 -6.31 -32.61 9.69
N GLY A 299 -5.77 -31.66 10.47
CA GLY A 299 -4.36 -31.25 10.40
C GLY A 299 -4.06 -30.24 9.29
N ARG A 300 -5.08 -29.65 8.67
CA ARG A 300 -4.92 -28.64 7.61
C ARG A 300 -4.79 -27.26 8.21
N LEU A 301 -3.99 -26.42 7.57
CA LEU A 301 -3.75 -25.04 7.97
C LEU A 301 -5.02 -24.21 7.75
N ARG A 302 -5.44 -23.48 8.78
CA ARG A 302 -6.46 -22.44 8.71
C ARG A 302 -5.77 -21.11 8.53
N CYS A 303 -5.98 -20.49 7.38
CA CYS A 303 -5.32 -19.26 6.97
C CYS A 303 -6.37 -18.18 6.75
N VAL A 304 -6.11 -16.96 7.20
CA VAL A 304 -7.01 -15.82 6.95
C VAL A 304 -6.29 -14.75 6.15
N ALA A 305 -7.04 -14.00 5.36
CA ALA A 305 -6.48 -12.78 4.79
C ALA A 305 -6.03 -11.84 5.94
N PRO A 306 -4.84 -11.22 5.84
CA PRO A 306 -4.38 -10.23 6.81
C PRO A 306 -5.37 -9.06 6.95
N ASN A 307 -6.17 -8.87 5.91
CA ASN A 307 -7.09 -7.76 5.71
C ASN A 307 -8.03 -7.55 6.89
N ASP A 308 -8.52 -8.59 7.56
CA ASP A 308 -9.43 -8.41 8.71
C ASP A 308 -8.82 -7.63 9.87
N ARG A 309 -7.49 -7.68 9.98
CA ARG A 309 -6.73 -7.03 11.06
C ARG A 309 -5.94 -5.84 10.55
N ILE A 310 -5.46 -5.86 9.31
CA ILE A 310 -4.75 -4.75 8.68
C ILE A 310 -5.71 -3.65 8.22
N ALA A 311 -6.83 -4.00 7.58
CA ALA A 311 -7.74 -3.03 6.98
C ALA A 311 -8.31 -2.04 7.99
N PRO A 312 -8.81 -2.44 9.18
CA PRO A 312 -9.34 -1.47 10.14
C PRO A 312 -8.28 -0.49 10.62
N VAL A 313 -7.05 -0.97 10.85
CA VAL A 313 -5.92 -0.13 11.29
C VAL A 313 -5.55 0.85 10.19
N VAL A 314 -5.26 0.39 8.97
CA VAL A 314 -4.92 1.28 7.85
C VAL A 314 -6.05 2.29 7.58
N ARG A 315 -7.32 1.88 7.64
CA ARG A 315 -8.46 2.75 7.35
C ARG A 315 -8.66 3.86 8.38
N ASN A 316 -8.44 3.56 9.66
CA ASN A 316 -8.70 4.48 10.76
C ASN A 316 -7.47 5.32 11.12
N ASP A 317 -6.29 4.71 11.05
CA ASP A 317 -5.09 5.22 11.68
C ASP A 317 -4.15 5.86 10.65
N CYS A 318 -4.23 5.46 9.36
CA CYS A 318 -3.51 6.14 8.29
C CYS A 318 -4.29 7.35 7.77
N GLN A 319 -3.62 8.50 7.80
CA GLN A 319 -4.18 9.79 7.43
C GLN A 319 -3.28 10.50 6.42
N LEU A 320 -3.91 11.12 5.43
CA LEU A 320 -3.32 12.12 4.58
C LEU A 320 -3.51 13.48 5.22
N ALA A 321 -2.47 14.31 5.17
CA ALA A 321 -2.56 15.72 5.44
C ALA A 321 -2.53 16.49 4.12
N PHE A 322 -3.39 17.48 4.00
CA PHE A 322 -3.38 18.40 2.87
C PHE A 322 -3.55 19.82 3.37
N GLY A 323 -2.82 20.76 2.79
CA GLY A 323 -2.86 22.15 3.22
C GLY A 323 -2.38 23.14 2.17
N TYR A 324 -2.60 24.41 2.46
CA TYR A 324 -2.32 25.52 1.55
C TYR A 324 -1.86 26.76 2.31
N ARG A 325 -1.01 27.54 1.65
CA ARG A 325 -0.53 28.83 2.14
C ARG A 325 -0.28 29.81 1.00
N ASP A 326 -0.99 30.92 1.10
CA ASP A 326 -0.81 32.11 0.28
C ASP A 326 0.41 32.95 0.72
N GLY A 327 1.07 33.60 -0.22
CA GLY A 327 2.14 34.59 0.02
C GLY A 327 3.47 33.99 0.45
N CYS A 328 3.77 32.76 0.06
CA CYS A 328 4.86 31.91 0.56
C CYS A 328 5.86 31.43 -0.52
N ASN A 329 6.49 32.32 -1.29
CA ASN A 329 7.56 31.87 -2.19
C ASN A 329 8.79 31.41 -1.38
N GLY A 330 9.08 30.11 -1.36
CA GLY A 330 10.20 29.53 -0.62
C GLY A 330 10.09 29.58 0.91
N CYS A 331 8.93 29.91 1.49
CA CYS A 331 8.81 30.01 2.94
C CYS A 331 8.83 28.62 3.62
N THR A 332 9.32 28.55 4.86
CA THR A 332 9.45 27.31 5.65
C THR A 332 8.36 27.17 6.72
N ASP A 333 7.36 28.03 6.69
CA ASP A 333 6.26 27.96 7.65
C ASP A 333 5.28 26.84 7.25
N PRO A 334 4.58 26.23 8.23
CA PRO A 334 3.53 25.27 7.95
C PRO A 334 2.34 25.92 7.21
N PRO A 335 1.45 25.11 6.61
CA PRO A 335 0.27 25.63 5.91
C PRO A 335 -0.63 26.45 6.83
N SER A 336 -1.20 27.52 6.27
CA SER A 336 -2.17 28.37 6.99
C SER A 336 -3.57 27.75 7.04
N LYS A 337 -3.89 26.95 6.03
CA LYS A 337 -5.11 26.13 5.93
C LYS A 337 -4.73 24.68 5.81
N TRP A 338 -5.38 23.80 6.55
CA TRP A 338 -5.02 22.38 6.53
C TRP A 338 -6.16 21.51 7.05
N GLY A 339 -6.07 20.21 6.81
CA GLY A 339 -6.86 19.20 7.49
C GLY A 339 -6.22 17.82 7.35
N LEU A 340 -6.89 16.82 7.90
CA LEU A 340 -6.49 15.42 7.83
C LEU A 340 -7.65 14.59 7.27
N THR A 341 -7.36 13.58 6.46
CA THR A 341 -8.37 12.62 6.00
C THR A 341 -7.82 11.20 6.00
N SER A 342 -8.65 10.23 6.37
CA SER A 342 -8.40 8.79 6.33
C SER A 342 -9.47 8.12 5.46
N SER A 343 -9.50 6.79 5.44
CA SER A 343 -10.57 6.06 4.74
C SER A 343 -11.93 6.13 5.43
N THR A 344 -11.98 6.57 6.69
CA THR A 344 -13.20 6.53 7.52
C THR A 344 -13.47 7.83 8.24
N THR A 345 -12.52 8.76 8.27
CA THR A 345 -12.63 10.01 8.99
C THR A 345 -12.05 11.16 8.19
N CYS A 346 -12.65 12.32 8.31
CA CYS A 346 -12.04 13.57 7.88
C CYS A 346 -12.09 14.55 9.05
N THR A 347 -10.93 15.11 9.39
CA THR A 347 -10.76 16.08 10.47
C THR A 347 -10.42 17.43 9.84
N PRO A 348 -11.40 18.36 9.77
CA PRO A 348 -11.14 19.68 9.23
C PRO A 348 -10.24 20.44 10.21
N GLY A 349 -9.16 21.01 9.71
CA GLY A 349 -8.33 21.95 10.44
C GLY A 349 -8.80 23.38 10.22
N VAL A 350 -7.87 24.28 9.88
CA VAL A 350 -8.19 25.69 9.64
C VAL A 350 -8.69 25.89 8.21
N ALA A 351 -9.88 26.47 8.06
CA ALA A 351 -10.48 26.83 6.76
C ALA A 351 -10.59 25.68 5.74
N THR A 352 -10.88 24.47 6.24
CA THR A 352 -11.12 23.27 5.44
C THR A 352 -12.48 22.67 5.75
N THR A 353 -13.02 21.92 4.80
CA THR A 353 -14.31 21.22 4.91
C THR A 353 -14.14 19.74 4.65
N CYS A 354 -14.94 18.93 5.34
CA CYS A 354 -14.98 17.50 5.15
C CYS A 354 -16.31 17.10 4.53
N ALA A 355 -16.27 16.22 3.53
CA ALA A 355 -17.47 15.69 2.92
C ALA A 355 -17.24 14.27 2.40
N THR A 356 -18.22 13.40 2.61
CA THR A 356 -18.24 12.07 1.99
C THR A 356 -18.81 12.19 0.58
N HIS A 357 -18.06 11.73 -0.42
CA HIS A 357 -18.53 11.65 -1.80
C HIS A 357 -18.40 10.24 -2.34
N VAL A 358 -19.29 9.88 -3.26
CA VAL A 358 -19.23 8.61 -3.99
C VAL A 358 -18.60 8.88 -5.35
N LEU A 359 -17.38 8.39 -5.57
CA LEU A 359 -16.67 8.47 -6.84
C LEU A 359 -16.53 7.08 -7.44
N GLY A 360 -17.14 6.86 -8.60
CA GLY A 360 -17.28 5.52 -9.17
C GLY A 360 -18.08 4.61 -8.23
N ASN A 361 -17.43 3.58 -7.69
CA ASN A 361 -18.00 2.63 -6.73
C ASN A 361 -17.50 2.81 -5.29
N ALA A 362 -16.64 3.80 -5.03
CA ALA A 362 -16.03 4.02 -3.73
C ALA A 362 -16.70 5.19 -2.99
N SER A 363 -16.93 5.02 -1.68
CA SER A 363 -17.26 6.11 -0.78
C SER A 363 -15.95 6.65 -0.21
N VAL A 364 -15.69 7.93 -0.41
CA VAL A 364 -14.42 8.57 -0.05
C VAL A 364 -14.69 9.74 0.89
N GLU A 365 -13.97 9.77 2.02
CA GLU A 365 -13.92 10.92 2.89
C GLU A 365 -12.94 11.94 2.31
N PHE A 366 -13.46 13.03 1.79
CA PHE A 366 -12.63 14.08 1.22
C PHE A 366 -12.32 15.16 2.23
N LEU A 367 -11.04 15.52 2.27
CA LEU A 367 -10.61 16.81 2.74
C LEU A 367 -10.65 17.78 1.56
N ALA A 368 -11.48 18.80 1.69
CA ALA A 368 -11.62 19.88 0.74
C ALA A 368 -11.07 21.16 1.35
N PHE A 369 -10.28 21.92 0.60
CA PHE A 369 -9.91 23.26 1.00
C PHE A 369 -10.07 24.24 -0.15
N ARG A 370 -10.33 25.48 0.27
CA ARG A 370 -10.46 26.63 -0.61
C ARG A 370 -9.10 27.26 -0.77
N THR A 371 -8.77 27.68 -1.97
CA THR A 371 -7.72 28.66 -2.24
C THR A 371 -8.25 30.03 -1.78
N ASP A 372 -7.40 30.87 -1.17
CA ASP A 372 -7.78 32.27 -0.89
C ASP A 372 -6.93 33.09 -1.84
N GLY A 373 -7.52 33.99 -2.61
CA GLY A 373 -6.76 34.70 -3.63
C GLY A 373 -6.54 33.86 -4.89
N ASP A 374 -5.85 34.49 -5.83
CA ASP A 374 -5.25 33.84 -6.98
C ASP A 374 -4.14 32.90 -6.53
N VAL A 375 -4.14 31.68 -7.06
CA VAL A 375 -3.01 30.77 -6.89
C VAL A 375 -1.96 31.10 -7.94
N ASP A 376 -0.87 31.69 -7.50
CA ASP A 376 0.25 32.14 -8.30
C ASP A 376 1.60 31.57 -7.81
N GLY A 377 2.70 32.04 -8.40
CA GLY A 377 4.04 31.53 -8.10
C GLY A 377 4.59 31.87 -6.72
N ASN A 378 3.77 32.49 -5.87
CA ASN A 378 4.07 32.72 -4.47
C ASN A 378 3.34 31.74 -3.55
N ASP A 379 2.46 30.88 -4.05
CA ASP A 379 1.68 29.95 -3.25
C ASP A 379 2.38 28.63 -2.96
N LYS A 380 1.94 27.96 -1.89
CA LYS A 380 2.36 26.59 -1.60
C LYS A 380 1.22 25.66 -1.23
N PHE A 381 1.28 24.47 -1.81
CA PHE A 381 0.46 23.33 -1.46
C PHE A 381 1.28 22.35 -0.62
N TYR A 382 0.68 21.78 0.41
CA TYR A 382 1.36 20.87 1.32
C TYR A 382 0.66 19.52 1.32
N ALA A 383 1.45 18.45 1.23
CA ALA A 383 0.98 17.08 1.35
C ALA A 383 1.77 16.35 2.45
N GLY A 384 1.09 15.53 3.23
CA GLY A 384 1.65 14.73 4.31
C GLY A 384 0.99 13.37 4.40
N PHE A 385 1.69 12.41 5.02
CA PHE A 385 1.18 11.08 5.26
C PHE A 385 1.69 10.57 6.61
N THR A 386 0.81 9.98 7.43
CA THR A 386 1.17 9.38 8.71
C THR A 386 0.19 8.26 9.01
N CYS A 387 0.63 7.27 9.79
CA CYS A 387 -0.24 6.25 10.36
C CYS A 387 0.02 6.16 11.86
N ARG A 388 -1.00 6.15 12.72
CA ARG A 388 -0.80 6.26 14.18
C ARG A 388 -1.72 5.43 15.06
#